data_AF-A0A1S3JSS6-F1
#
_entry.id   AF-A0A1S3JSS6-F1
#
_cell.length_a   1.000
_cell.length_b   1.000
_cell.length_c   1.000
_cell.angle_alpha   90.00
_cell.angle_beta   90.00
_cell.angle_gamma   90.00
#
_symmetry.space_group_name_H-M   'P 1'
#
loop_
_entity.id
_entity.type
_entity.pdbx_description
1 polymer ?
#
loop_
_entity_poly.entity_id
_entity_poly.type
_entity_poly.pdbx_seq_one_letter_code
_entity_poly.pdbx_strand_id
1 'polypeptide(L)'
;MKTQGHKLLLMLLILLTFAVYIAILFMNFLSSSWTLVGQDFEGLFLNNTGDVSDYFYLEITPAGWTFSIWGFIYTWQFLWLIYVATSMCRKSTMGSYLYVDPQLVPTGLFFVFIINNVLNVAWLILFDRMLIIWSMVDLFLTTFSLYVALFLTHRQLEKIAPNLVSMKSVKDIWMIRFFVQNGLAFYATWCTIASLLNTAIVLSYTIGIKQDIACTIVLGVLAGEILVWFGLDIFVFDRYTRYNFSPIIVLILALSGSLAKNWDPEKRNSIITVAILGVAVVIGLVKVILMFYRHCTRPLYSHLYTLDKI
;
A
#
# COMPACT_ATOMS: atom_id res chain seq x y z
N MET A 1 -29.09 -17.40 17.50
CA MET A 1 -28.80 -16.29 16.56
C MET A 1 -29.36 -16.65 15.19
N LYS A 2 -30.02 -15.72 14.48
CA LYS A 2 -30.54 -15.96 13.12
C LYS A 2 -29.36 -16.09 12.14
N THR A 3 -29.37 -17.15 11.33
CA THR A 3 -28.47 -17.31 10.18
C THR A 3 -28.70 -16.15 9.21
N GLN A 4 -27.64 -15.42 8.85
CA GLN A 4 -27.74 -14.35 7.87
C GLN A 4 -27.42 -14.88 6.47
N GLY A 5 -28.41 -14.81 5.59
CA GLY A 5 -28.24 -15.05 4.15
C GLY A 5 -27.45 -13.93 3.47
N HIS A 6 -27.42 -13.98 2.14
CA HIS A 6 -26.72 -12.97 1.34
C HIS A 6 -27.29 -11.56 1.56
N LYS A 7 -26.40 -10.58 1.71
CA LYS A 7 -26.74 -9.15 1.62
C LYS A 7 -26.45 -8.67 0.21
N LEU A 8 -27.51 -8.46 -0.58
CA LEU A 8 -27.43 -8.10 -2.00
C LEU A 8 -26.58 -6.85 -2.23
N LEU A 9 -26.83 -5.76 -1.50
CA LEU A 9 -26.09 -4.49 -1.67
C LEU A 9 -24.58 -4.65 -1.41
N LEU A 10 -24.21 -5.39 -0.37
CA LEU A 10 -22.80 -5.63 -0.04
C LEU A 10 -22.13 -6.52 -1.09
N MET A 11 -22.84 -7.53 -1.58
CA MET A 11 -22.35 -8.39 -2.66
C MET A 11 -22.13 -7.60 -3.96
N LEU A 12 -23.10 -6.77 -4.36
CA LEU A 12 -22.98 -5.89 -5.52
C LEU A 12 -21.81 -4.91 -5.37
N LEU A 13 -21.59 -4.38 -4.16
CA LEU A 13 -20.46 -3.49 -3.89
C LEU A 13 -19.11 -4.21 -4.04
N ILE A 14 -18.98 -5.45 -3.53
CA ILE A 14 -17.76 -6.26 -3.73
C ILE A 14 -17.50 -6.49 -5.22
N LEU A 15 -18.54 -6.87 -5.97
CA LEU A 15 -18.43 -7.10 -7.41
C LEU A 15 -18.08 -5.82 -8.17
N LEU A 16 -18.67 -4.68 -7.80
CA LEU A 16 -18.33 -3.37 -8.36
C LEU A 16 -16.87 -3.01 -8.08
N THR A 17 -16.39 -3.19 -6.84
CA THR A 17 -14.98 -2.95 -6.51
C THR A 17 -14.05 -3.82 -7.36
N PHE A 18 -14.40 -5.09 -7.56
CA PHE A 18 -13.63 -5.99 -8.42
C PHE A 18 -13.62 -5.51 -9.88
N ALA A 19 -14.78 -5.13 -10.43
CA ALA A 19 -14.90 -4.64 -11.79
C ALA A 19 -14.12 -3.32 -12.02
N VAL A 20 -14.23 -2.36 -11.09
CA VAL A 20 -13.45 -1.13 -11.10
C VAL A 20 -11.96 -1.45 -11.07
N TYR A 21 -11.54 -2.37 -10.23
CA TYR A 21 -10.14 -2.77 -10.15
C TYR A 21 -9.61 -3.40 -11.45
N ILE A 22 -10.39 -4.26 -12.11
CA ILE A 22 -10.01 -4.79 -13.43
C ILE A 22 -9.89 -3.68 -14.47
N ALA A 23 -10.81 -2.71 -14.46
CA ALA A 23 -10.74 -1.56 -15.35
C ALA A 23 -9.45 -0.74 -15.11
N ILE A 24 -9.01 -0.55 -13.87
CA ILE A 24 -7.75 0.19 -13.62
C ILE A 24 -6.50 -0.54 -14.11
N LEU A 25 -6.49 -1.87 -14.07
CA LEU A 25 -5.35 -2.65 -14.56
C LEU A 25 -5.21 -2.46 -16.07
N PHE A 26 -6.34 -2.41 -16.77
CA PHE A 26 -6.37 -2.09 -18.19
C PHE A 26 -5.85 -0.67 -18.45
N MET A 27 -6.26 0.33 -17.66
CA MET A 27 -5.77 1.70 -17.80
C MET A 27 -4.25 1.83 -17.56
N ASN A 28 -3.73 1.16 -16.53
CA ASN A 28 -2.29 1.12 -16.24
C ASN A 28 -1.49 0.39 -17.31
N PHE A 29 -2.06 -0.66 -17.90
CA PHE A 29 -1.47 -1.34 -19.04
C PHE A 29 -1.37 -0.38 -20.24
N LEU A 30 -2.45 0.32 -20.57
CA LEU A 30 -2.46 1.30 -21.66
C LEU A 30 -1.46 2.45 -21.44
N SER A 31 -1.28 2.94 -20.20
CA SER A 31 -0.33 4.02 -19.90
C SER A 31 1.14 3.60 -19.96
N SER A 32 1.42 2.29 -19.99
CA SER A 32 2.77 1.74 -19.90
C SER A 32 3.21 0.95 -21.14
N SER A 33 2.29 0.53 -22.01
CA SER A 33 2.55 -0.44 -23.09
C SER A 33 2.27 0.09 -24.51
N TRP A 34 2.73 1.30 -24.81
CA TRP A 34 2.69 1.88 -26.16
C TRP A 34 3.28 0.97 -27.25
N THR A 35 4.33 0.21 -26.92
CA THR A 35 5.00 -0.70 -27.87
C THR A 35 4.14 -1.89 -28.31
N LEU A 36 3.10 -2.26 -27.54
CA LEU A 36 2.21 -3.38 -27.85
C LEU A 36 0.92 -2.95 -28.59
N VAL A 37 0.57 -1.66 -28.54
CA VAL A 37 -0.70 -1.13 -29.11
C VAL A 37 -0.50 -0.54 -30.52
N GLY A 38 0.75 -0.41 -30.98
CA GLY A 38 1.12 0.11 -32.30
C GLY A 38 1.22 1.64 -32.32
N GLN A 39 2.18 2.17 -33.09
CA GLN A 39 2.47 3.61 -33.17
C GLN A 39 1.32 4.45 -33.79
N ASP A 40 0.41 3.81 -34.52
CA ASP A 40 -0.70 4.47 -35.23
C ASP A 40 -1.97 4.62 -34.38
N PHE A 41 -1.97 4.14 -33.14
CA PHE A 41 -3.06 4.43 -32.20
C PHE A 41 -2.75 5.76 -31.51
N GLU A 42 -3.46 6.83 -31.89
CA GLU A 42 -3.59 8.04 -31.06
C GLU A 42 -4.29 7.63 -29.75
N GLY A 43 -3.53 7.02 -28.84
CA GLY A 43 -4.03 6.43 -27.62
C GLY A 43 -4.54 7.46 -26.63
N LEU A 44 -5.27 6.98 -25.62
CA LEU A 44 -5.76 7.80 -24.51
C LEU A 44 -4.62 8.56 -23.78
N PHE A 45 -3.45 7.93 -23.72
CA PHE A 45 -2.20 8.46 -23.18
C PHE A 45 -1.35 9.00 -24.33
N LEU A 46 -0.71 10.15 -24.13
CA LEU A 46 0.19 10.84 -25.07
C LEU A 46 1.68 10.59 -24.78
N ASN A 47 2.01 10.08 -23.60
CA ASN A 47 3.37 9.77 -23.17
C ASN A 47 3.39 8.44 -22.40
N ASN A 48 4.51 7.72 -22.45
CA ASN A 48 4.73 6.60 -21.55
C ASN A 48 5.03 7.11 -20.13
N THR A 49 4.49 6.45 -19.11
CA THR A 49 4.74 6.82 -17.70
C THR A 49 6.25 6.80 -17.35
N GLY A 50 6.99 5.84 -17.89
CA GLY A 50 8.44 5.75 -17.73
C GLY A 50 9.17 6.93 -18.38
N ASP A 51 8.79 7.31 -19.60
CA ASP A 51 9.42 8.42 -20.33
C ASP A 51 9.21 9.76 -19.63
N VAL A 52 8.01 10.02 -19.10
CA VAL A 52 7.75 11.22 -18.28
C VAL A 52 8.59 11.21 -17.01
N SER A 53 8.75 10.05 -16.36
CA SER A 53 9.60 9.93 -15.17
C SER A 53 11.08 10.15 -15.48
N ASP A 54 11.57 9.72 -16.65
CA ASP A 54 12.95 9.94 -17.08
C ASP A 54 13.17 11.40 -17.53
N TYR A 55 12.15 12.05 -18.07
CA TYR A 55 12.18 13.49 -18.36
C TYR A 55 12.36 14.34 -17.09
N PHE A 56 11.62 14.02 -16.02
CA PHE A 56 11.73 14.68 -14.71
C PHE A 56 12.71 13.95 -13.78
N TYR A 57 13.94 13.73 -14.26
CA TYR A 57 14.98 13.05 -13.51
C TYR A 57 15.30 13.74 -12.17
N LEU A 58 15.44 12.94 -11.11
CA LEU A 58 16.00 13.36 -9.83
C LEU A 58 17.17 12.43 -9.45
N GLU A 59 18.18 12.97 -8.79
CA GLU A 59 19.31 12.20 -8.23
C GLU A 59 18.93 11.21 -7.10
N ILE A 60 17.64 11.11 -6.77
CA ILE A 60 17.07 10.12 -5.85
C ILE A 60 16.02 9.20 -6.50
N THR A 61 15.76 9.37 -7.81
CA THR A 61 14.80 8.54 -8.55
C THR A 61 15.35 7.10 -8.66
N PRO A 62 14.60 6.07 -8.27
CA PRO A 62 15.05 4.69 -8.37
C PRO A 62 15.38 4.23 -9.79
N ALA A 63 16.24 3.22 -9.89
CA ALA A 63 16.49 2.49 -11.13
C ALA A 63 15.19 1.94 -11.73
N GLY A 64 15.09 1.87 -13.07
CA GLY A 64 13.88 1.45 -13.79
C GLY A 64 13.31 0.10 -13.32
N TRP A 65 14.17 -0.87 -12.99
CA TRP A 65 13.73 -2.19 -12.49
C TRP A 65 12.95 -2.10 -11.17
N THR A 66 13.18 -1.07 -10.35
CA THR A 66 12.46 -0.82 -9.09
C THR A 66 10.97 -0.60 -9.33
N PHE A 67 10.61 0.01 -10.48
CA PHE A 67 9.22 0.28 -10.83
C PHE A 67 8.40 -0.98 -11.15
N SER A 68 9.04 -2.15 -11.28
CA SER A 68 8.35 -3.45 -11.29
C SER A 68 7.52 -3.70 -10.02
N ILE A 69 7.79 -2.94 -8.94
CA ILE A 69 6.98 -2.93 -7.70
C ILE A 69 5.49 -2.71 -7.97
N TRP A 70 5.11 -1.98 -9.02
CA TRP A 70 3.72 -1.81 -9.42
C TRP A 70 3.05 -3.14 -9.77
N GLY A 71 3.75 -4.05 -10.46
CA GLY A 71 3.25 -5.39 -10.74
C GLY A 71 2.98 -6.19 -9.46
N PHE A 72 3.85 -6.06 -8.45
CA PHE A 72 3.65 -6.66 -7.13
C PHE A 72 2.47 -6.02 -6.38
N ILE A 73 2.35 -4.68 -6.39
CA ILE A 73 1.21 -3.95 -5.81
C ILE A 73 -0.09 -4.47 -6.40
N TYR A 74 -0.17 -4.53 -7.73
CA TYR A 74 -1.37 -4.95 -8.44
C TYR A 74 -1.70 -6.43 -8.20
N THR A 75 -0.69 -7.29 -8.16
CA THR A 75 -0.89 -8.70 -7.81
C THR A 75 -1.45 -8.83 -6.39
N TRP A 76 -0.87 -8.13 -5.42
CA TRP A 76 -1.32 -8.22 -4.02
C TRP A 76 -2.71 -7.64 -3.82
N GLN A 77 -3.04 -6.53 -4.50
CA GLN A 77 -4.40 -5.97 -4.47
C GLN A 77 -5.42 -6.96 -5.04
N PHE A 78 -5.06 -7.66 -6.13
CA PHE A 78 -5.91 -8.70 -6.71
C PHE A 78 -6.12 -9.87 -5.74
N LEU A 79 -5.07 -10.32 -5.04
CA LEU A 79 -5.15 -11.44 -4.09
C LEU A 79 -6.12 -11.16 -2.93
N TRP A 80 -6.14 -9.94 -2.37
CA TRP A 80 -7.09 -9.64 -1.29
C TRP A 80 -8.53 -9.51 -1.81
N LEU A 81 -8.73 -9.02 -3.05
CA LEU A 81 -10.04 -9.00 -3.69
C LEU A 81 -10.57 -10.42 -3.92
N ILE A 82 -9.72 -11.35 -4.39
CA ILE A 82 -10.07 -12.78 -4.47
C ILE A 82 -10.43 -13.30 -3.09
N TYR A 83 -9.62 -13.04 -2.07
CA TYR A 83 -9.89 -13.50 -0.70
C TYR A 83 -11.27 -13.02 -0.22
N VAL A 84 -11.59 -11.74 -0.40
CA VAL A 84 -12.92 -11.20 -0.08
C VAL A 84 -14.01 -11.88 -0.91
N ALA A 85 -13.81 -12.11 -2.20
CA ALA A 85 -14.79 -12.80 -3.03
C ALA A 85 -15.06 -14.24 -2.55
N THR A 86 -14.02 -14.98 -2.13
CA THR A 86 -14.21 -16.33 -1.55
C THR A 86 -15.08 -16.32 -0.29
N SER A 87 -15.07 -15.22 0.48
CA SER A 87 -15.88 -15.09 1.68
C SER A 87 -17.38 -14.98 1.40
N MET A 88 -17.77 -14.71 0.15
CA MET A 88 -19.16 -14.80 -0.32
C MET A 88 -19.65 -16.23 -0.45
N CYS A 89 -18.73 -17.20 -0.62
CA CYS A 89 -19.05 -18.62 -0.76
C CYS A 89 -18.78 -19.42 0.53
N ARG A 90 -18.13 -18.81 1.52
CA ARG A 90 -17.74 -19.46 2.78
C ARG A 90 -18.69 -19.08 3.92
N LYS A 91 -19.18 -20.09 4.64
CA LYS A 91 -20.02 -19.92 5.84
C LYS A 91 -19.21 -20.15 7.11
N SER A 92 -19.57 -19.45 8.18
CA SER A 92 -19.08 -19.73 9.52
C SER A 92 -19.72 -20.99 10.09
N THR A 93 -19.21 -21.47 11.23
CA THR A 93 -19.84 -22.54 12.02
C THR A 93 -21.26 -22.22 12.46
N MET A 94 -21.62 -20.93 12.49
CA MET A 94 -22.96 -20.43 12.81
C MET A 94 -23.88 -20.34 11.57
N GLY A 95 -23.42 -20.76 10.38
CA GLY A 95 -24.21 -20.83 9.16
C GLY A 95 -24.36 -19.54 8.35
N SER A 96 -23.91 -18.39 8.89
CA SER A 96 -23.87 -17.10 8.18
C SER A 96 -22.67 -17.03 7.24
N TYR A 97 -22.78 -16.31 6.12
CA TYR A 97 -21.65 -16.06 5.24
C TYR A 97 -20.63 -15.11 5.86
N LEU A 98 -19.33 -15.41 5.72
CA LEU A 98 -18.25 -14.68 6.40
C LEU A 98 -18.15 -13.20 5.98
N TYR A 99 -18.53 -12.87 4.74
CA TYR A 99 -18.59 -11.48 4.27
C TYR A 99 -19.72 -10.66 4.94
N VAL A 100 -20.74 -11.33 5.49
CA VAL A 100 -21.90 -10.70 6.15
C VAL A 100 -21.73 -10.65 7.66
N ASP A 101 -21.31 -11.77 8.25
CA ASP A 101 -21.16 -11.95 9.70
C ASP A 101 -20.03 -12.96 9.96
N PRO A 102 -18.89 -12.52 10.53
CA PRO A 102 -18.68 -11.28 11.27
C PRO A 102 -18.30 -10.06 10.40
N GLN A 103 -18.42 -10.17 9.07
CA GLN A 103 -17.95 -9.17 8.10
C GLN A 103 -16.43 -9.01 8.15
N LEU A 104 -15.72 -9.89 7.44
CA LEU A 104 -14.24 -9.95 7.42
C LEU A 104 -13.56 -8.61 7.07
N VAL A 105 -14.18 -7.83 6.20
CA VAL A 105 -13.65 -6.56 5.68
C VAL A 105 -14.74 -5.47 5.80
N PRO A 106 -14.40 -4.26 6.28
CA PRO A 106 -15.40 -3.22 6.52
C PRO A 106 -15.94 -2.68 5.19
N THR A 107 -17.23 -2.37 5.14
CA THR A 107 -17.89 -1.83 3.94
C THR A 107 -17.21 -0.56 3.44
N GLY A 108 -16.72 0.27 4.37
CA GLY A 108 -15.99 1.49 4.04
C GLY A 108 -14.74 1.24 3.20
N LEU A 109 -14.09 0.06 3.30
CA LEU A 109 -12.92 -0.24 2.47
C LEU A 109 -13.27 -0.21 0.99
N PHE A 110 -14.42 -0.76 0.59
CA PHE A 110 -14.80 -0.83 -0.83
C PHE A 110 -14.98 0.56 -1.44
N PHE A 111 -15.61 1.48 -0.72
CA PHE A 111 -15.77 2.87 -1.18
C PHE A 111 -14.42 3.59 -1.28
N VAL A 112 -13.60 3.50 -0.23
CA VAL A 112 -12.27 4.13 -0.20
C VAL A 112 -11.37 3.55 -1.30
N PHE A 113 -11.43 2.24 -1.53
CA PHE A 113 -10.64 1.60 -2.58
C PHE A 113 -11.14 1.97 -3.98
N ILE A 114 -12.45 2.10 -4.21
CA ILE A 114 -12.98 2.62 -5.49
C ILE A 114 -12.47 4.05 -5.72
N ILE A 115 -12.53 4.92 -4.71
CA ILE A 115 -11.99 6.29 -4.80
C ILE A 115 -10.49 6.25 -5.11
N ASN A 116 -9.72 5.40 -4.42
CA ASN A 116 -8.29 5.24 -4.68
C ASN A 116 -7.97 4.78 -6.11
N ASN A 117 -8.79 3.89 -6.68
CA ASN A 117 -8.68 3.46 -8.06
C ASN A 117 -8.98 4.58 -9.06
N VAL A 118 -9.97 5.44 -8.75
CA VAL A 118 -10.25 6.64 -9.57
C VAL A 118 -9.09 7.63 -9.51
N LEU A 119 -8.53 7.86 -8.32
CA LEU A 119 -7.34 8.70 -8.15
C LEU A 119 -6.16 8.12 -8.93
N ASN A 120 -5.93 6.81 -8.90
CA ASN A 120 -4.87 6.18 -9.69
C ASN A 120 -5.02 6.47 -11.20
N VAL A 121 -6.22 6.37 -11.76
CA VAL A 121 -6.47 6.73 -13.17
C VAL A 121 -6.28 8.22 -13.41
N ALA A 122 -6.74 9.07 -12.49
CA ALA A 122 -6.53 10.51 -12.58
C ALA A 122 -5.04 10.87 -12.58
N TRP A 123 -4.26 10.26 -11.69
CA TRP A 123 -2.81 10.41 -11.65
C TRP A 123 -2.15 10.05 -12.99
N LEU A 124 -2.52 8.92 -13.60
CA LEU A 124 -1.98 8.52 -14.90
C LEU A 124 -2.20 9.61 -15.97
N ILE A 125 -3.42 10.16 -16.04
CA ILE A 125 -3.75 11.20 -17.02
C ILE A 125 -3.00 12.50 -16.70
N LEU A 126 -2.97 12.93 -15.42
CA LEU A 126 -2.30 14.15 -15.01
C LEU A 126 -0.79 14.09 -15.27
N PHE A 127 -0.16 12.96 -14.93
CA PHE A 127 1.27 12.75 -15.11
C PHE A 127 1.63 12.65 -16.59
N ASP A 128 0.85 11.92 -17.39
CA ASP A 128 1.00 11.86 -18.84
C ASP A 128 0.96 13.25 -19.49
N ARG A 129 0.03 14.11 -19.07
CA ARG A 129 -0.09 15.49 -19.57
C ARG A 129 0.93 16.45 -18.94
N MET A 130 1.91 15.93 -18.20
CA MET A 130 2.97 16.67 -17.49
C MET A 130 2.43 17.76 -16.54
N LEU A 131 1.21 17.58 -16.02
CA LEU A 131 0.59 18.45 -15.02
C LEU A 131 1.14 18.12 -13.62
N ILE A 132 2.45 18.32 -13.43
CA ILE A 132 3.21 17.80 -12.28
C ILE A 132 2.74 18.30 -10.91
N ILE A 133 2.24 19.53 -10.80
CA ILE A 133 1.64 20.03 -9.54
C ILE A 133 0.38 19.22 -9.20
N TRP A 134 -0.51 19.02 -10.16
CA TRP A 134 -1.76 18.29 -9.95
C TRP A 134 -1.50 16.80 -9.73
N SER A 135 -0.53 16.22 -10.44
CA SER A 135 -0.07 14.86 -10.25
C SER A 135 0.49 14.64 -8.83
N MET A 136 1.26 15.59 -8.30
CA MET A 136 1.72 15.58 -6.91
C MET A 136 0.56 15.59 -5.91
N VAL A 137 -0.42 16.49 -6.10
CA VAL A 137 -1.61 16.58 -5.24
C VAL A 137 -2.39 15.26 -5.26
N ASP A 138 -2.60 14.68 -6.44
CA ASP A 138 -3.31 13.41 -6.59
C ASP A 138 -2.60 12.26 -5.86
N LEU A 139 -1.27 12.18 -5.93
CA LEU A 139 -0.50 11.16 -5.19
C LEU A 139 -0.66 11.28 -3.68
N PHE A 140 -0.74 12.49 -3.13
CA PHE A 140 -1.06 12.68 -1.71
C PHE A 140 -2.47 12.20 -1.38
N LEU A 141 -3.47 12.52 -2.22
CA LEU A 141 -4.85 12.02 -2.03
C LEU A 141 -4.90 10.48 -2.13
N THR A 142 -4.18 9.89 -3.06
CA THR A 142 -4.00 8.44 -3.21
C THR A 142 -3.38 7.84 -1.94
N THR A 143 -2.31 8.44 -1.43
CA THR A 143 -1.63 7.98 -0.20
C THR A 143 -2.55 8.06 1.02
N PHE A 144 -3.21 9.20 1.23
CA PHE A 144 -4.11 9.39 2.38
C PHE A 144 -5.34 8.49 2.32
N SER A 145 -5.92 8.25 1.14
CA SER A 145 -7.01 7.28 0.99
C SER A 145 -6.57 5.86 1.38
N LEU A 146 -5.32 5.46 1.09
CA LEU A 146 -4.78 4.18 1.54
C LEU A 146 -4.57 4.12 3.05
N TYR A 147 -4.17 5.22 3.69
CA TYR A 147 -4.09 5.29 5.16
C TYR A 147 -5.47 5.17 5.81
N VAL A 148 -6.52 5.76 5.22
CA VAL A 148 -7.91 5.56 5.66
C VAL A 148 -8.30 4.08 5.51
N ALA A 149 -7.99 3.46 4.37
CA ALA A 149 -8.24 2.03 4.14
C ALA A 149 -7.54 1.13 5.20
N LEU A 150 -6.29 1.44 5.53
CA LEU A 150 -5.55 0.75 6.58
C LEU A 150 -6.23 0.93 7.94
N PHE A 151 -6.57 2.15 8.33
CA PHE A 151 -7.26 2.41 9.59
C PHE A 151 -8.55 1.59 9.72
N LEU A 152 -9.39 1.60 8.68
CA LEU A 152 -10.65 0.86 8.65
C LEU A 152 -10.43 -0.64 8.82
N THR A 153 -9.48 -1.22 8.09
CA THR A 153 -9.22 -2.67 8.11
C THR A 153 -8.60 -3.15 9.42
N HIS A 154 -7.72 -2.36 10.03
CA HIS A 154 -7.13 -2.68 11.34
C HIS A 154 -8.18 -2.61 12.45
N ARG A 155 -9.01 -1.56 12.45
CA ARG A 155 -10.11 -1.43 13.41
C ARG A 155 -11.14 -2.55 13.26
N GLN A 156 -11.48 -2.93 12.02
CA GLN A 156 -12.42 -4.02 11.78
C GLN A 156 -11.86 -5.35 12.30
N LEU A 157 -10.60 -5.68 12.00
CA LEU A 157 -10.00 -6.92 12.47
C LEU A 157 -10.01 -7.01 14.00
N GLU A 158 -9.62 -5.95 14.70
CA GLU A 158 -9.64 -5.91 16.16
C GLU A 158 -11.06 -6.18 16.71
N LYS A 159 -12.08 -5.60 16.08
CA LYS A 159 -13.48 -5.78 16.46
C LYS A 159 -13.95 -7.22 16.28
N ILE A 160 -13.59 -7.87 15.17
CA ILE A 160 -14.14 -9.19 14.81
C ILE A 160 -13.27 -10.37 15.24
N ALA A 161 -12.01 -10.13 15.62
CA ALA A 161 -11.08 -11.18 16.00
C ALA A 161 -11.61 -12.09 17.11
N PRO A 162 -12.30 -11.58 18.16
CA PRO A 162 -12.88 -12.47 19.17
C PRO A 162 -13.90 -13.47 18.61
N ASN A 163 -14.78 -13.01 17.71
CA ASN A 163 -15.74 -13.87 17.04
C ASN A 163 -15.04 -14.90 16.14
N LEU A 164 -13.99 -14.49 15.42
CA LEU A 164 -13.23 -15.41 14.58
C LEU A 164 -12.52 -16.50 15.38
N VAL A 165 -12.05 -16.19 16.59
CA VAL A 165 -11.49 -17.19 17.51
C VAL A 165 -12.58 -18.17 17.95
N SER A 166 -13.72 -17.69 18.46
CA SER A 166 -14.82 -18.56 18.93
C SER A 166 -15.42 -19.43 17.82
N MET A 167 -15.41 -18.95 16.57
CA MET A 167 -15.84 -19.70 15.39
C MET A 167 -14.75 -20.63 14.82
N LYS A 168 -13.63 -20.86 15.53
CA LYS A 168 -12.47 -21.66 15.07
C LYS A 168 -11.93 -21.23 13.70
N SER A 169 -12.11 -19.95 13.36
CA SER A 169 -11.78 -19.33 12.07
C SER A 169 -10.53 -18.44 12.15
N VAL A 170 -9.57 -18.83 12.99
CA VAL A 170 -8.31 -18.11 13.24
C VAL A 170 -7.49 -17.91 11.96
N LYS A 171 -7.61 -18.83 11.00
CA LYS A 171 -6.97 -18.70 9.69
C LYS A 171 -7.36 -17.40 8.99
N ASP A 172 -8.61 -16.95 9.12
CA ASP A 172 -9.08 -15.70 8.51
C ASP A 172 -8.43 -14.45 9.14
N ILE A 173 -8.03 -14.50 10.41
CA ILE A 173 -7.23 -13.42 11.03
C ILE A 173 -5.90 -13.25 10.29
N TRP A 174 -5.23 -14.36 9.98
CA TRP A 174 -3.96 -14.35 9.23
C TRP A 174 -4.15 -13.96 7.77
N MET A 175 -5.22 -14.43 7.11
CA MET A 175 -5.54 -14.04 5.74
C MET A 175 -5.80 -12.54 5.63
N ILE A 176 -6.55 -11.94 6.57
CA ILE A 176 -6.78 -10.48 6.60
C ILE A 176 -5.46 -9.73 6.79
N ARG A 177 -4.61 -10.16 7.73
CA ARG A 177 -3.30 -9.53 7.96
C ARG A 177 -2.41 -9.57 6.73
N PHE A 178 -2.29 -10.74 6.11
CA PHE A 178 -1.37 -10.94 5.00
C PHE A 178 -1.90 -10.36 3.69
N PHE A 179 -3.13 -10.73 3.28
CA PHE A 179 -3.65 -10.27 1.99
C PHE A 179 -4.11 -8.82 2.04
N VAL A 180 -4.94 -8.45 3.04
CA VAL A 180 -5.57 -7.13 3.06
C VAL A 180 -4.64 -6.07 3.65
N GLN A 181 -4.22 -6.24 4.91
CA GLN A 181 -3.49 -5.19 5.64
C GLN A 181 -2.08 -4.97 5.09
N ASN A 182 -1.30 -6.05 4.89
CA ASN A 182 0.03 -5.91 4.30
C ASN A 182 -0.03 -5.51 2.82
N GLY A 183 -1.02 -5.98 2.05
CA GLY A 183 -1.21 -5.56 0.66
C GLY A 183 -1.48 -4.06 0.54
N LEU A 184 -2.39 -3.52 1.35
CA LEU A 184 -2.68 -2.08 1.40
C LEU A 184 -1.49 -1.28 1.93
N ALA A 185 -0.77 -1.79 2.94
CA ALA A 185 0.37 -1.10 3.53
C ALA A 185 1.58 -1.05 2.57
N PHE A 186 1.77 -2.10 1.77
CA PHE A 186 2.77 -2.13 0.71
C PHE A 186 2.50 -1.03 -0.31
N TYR A 187 1.24 -0.94 -0.78
CA TYR A 187 0.82 0.09 -1.72
C TYR A 187 0.95 1.51 -1.13
N ALA A 188 0.45 1.71 0.09
CA ALA A 188 0.51 3.02 0.76
C ALA A 188 1.94 3.53 0.91
N THR A 189 2.87 2.65 1.28
CA THR A 189 4.29 3.00 1.45
C THR A 189 4.91 3.44 0.13
N TRP A 190 4.62 2.73 -0.96
CA TRP A 190 5.12 3.11 -2.28
C TRP A 190 4.57 4.45 -2.73
N CYS A 191 3.25 4.69 -2.56
CA CYS A 191 2.64 5.99 -2.88
C CYS A 191 3.18 7.13 -2.03
N THR A 192 3.55 6.87 -0.77
CA THR A 192 4.22 7.86 0.09
C THR A 192 5.52 8.32 -0.56
N ILE A 193 6.37 7.36 -0.96
CA ILE A 193 7.64 7.65 -1.65
C ILE A 193 7.39 8.35 -2.99
N ALA A 194 6.42 7.89 -3.78
CA ALA A 194 6.08 8.51 -5.07
C ALA A 194 5.58 9.96 -4.91
N SER A 195 4.84 10.25 -3.84
CA SER A 195 4.37 11.61 -3.50
C SER A 195 5.55 12.52 -3.18
N LEU A 196 6.53 12.01 -2.42
CA LEU A 196 7.77 12.75 -2.10
C LEU A 196 8.64 12.97 -3.35
N LEU A 197 8.77 11.98 -4.23
CA LEU A 197 9.45 12.15 -5.52
C LEU A 197 8.77 13.22 -6.37
N ASN A 198 7.43 13.19 -6.49
CA ASN A 198 6.69 14.22 -7.22
C ASN A 198 6.83 15.61 -6.57
N THR A 199 6.94 15.66 -5.24
CA THR A 199 7.24 16.91 -4.53
C THR A 199 8.61 17.46 -4.95
N ALA A 200 9.65 16.62 -4.99
CA ALA A 200 10.96 17.03 -5.45
C ALA A 200 10.98 17.44 -6.94
N ILE A 201 10.17 16.80 -7.80
CA ILE A 201 9.97 17.21 -9.19
C ILE A 201 9.39 18.63 -9.23
N VAL A 202 8.28 18.90 -8.52
CA VAL A 202 7.64 20.23 -8.50
C VAL A 202 8.59 21.30 -7.94
N LEU A 203 9.30 21.01 -6.84
CA LEU A 203 10.29 21.92 -6.27
C LEU A 203 11.39 22.27 -7.28
N SER A 204 11.89 21.28 -8.02
CA SER A 204 13.02 21.46 -8.93
C SER A 204 12.63 22.11 -10.26
N TYR A 205 11.57 21.60 -10.88
CA TYR A 205 11.21 21.92 -12.26
C TYR A 205 10.15 23.01 -12.39
N THR A 206 9.33 23.24 -11.36
CA THR A 206 8.30 24.29 -11.39
C THR A 206 8.69 25.50 -10.54
N ILE A 207 9.17 25.26 -9.32
CA ILE A 207 9.49 26.34 -8.37
C ILE A 207 10.92 26.86 -8.60
N GLY A 208 11.80 26.07 -9.21
CA GLY A 208 13.18 26.47 -9.51
C GLY A 208 14.16 26.31 -8.34
N ILE A 209 13.80 25.50 -7.33
CA ILE A 209 14.76 25.10 -6.28
C ILE A 209 15.82 24.20 -6.90
N LYS A 210 17.09 24.34 -6.51
CA LYS A 210 18.14 23.43 -7.00
C LYS A 210 17.80 21.98 -6.65
N GLN A 211 18.00 21.07 -7.60
CA GLN A 211 17.60 19.67 -7.45
C GLN A 211 18.22 19.01 -6.22
N ASP A 212 19.50 19.27 -5.94
CA ASP A 212 20.19 18.74 -4.76
C ASP A 212 19.53 19.19 -3.45
N ILE A 213 19.00 20.43 -3.39
CA ILE A 213 18.28 20.94 -2.23
C ILE A 213 16.89 20.31 -2.14
N ALA A 214 16.15 20.25 -3.25
CA ALA A 214 14.82 19.63 -3.30
C ALA A 214 14.85 18.15 -2.86
N CYS A 215 15.83 17.39 -3.36
CA CYS A 215 16.07 16.01 -2.97
C CYS A 215 16.43 15.88 -1.49
N THR A 216 17.25 16.78 -0.93
CA THR A 216 17.57 16.78 0.51
C THR A 216 16.32 17.03 1.36
N ILE A 217 15.44 17.95 0.94
CA ILE A 217 14.19 18.24 1.65
C ILE A 217 13.34 16.96 1.75
N VAL A 218 13.07 16.30 0.62
CA VAL A 218 12.18 15.14 0.61
C VAL A 218 12.79 13.90 1.26
N LEU A 219 14.11 13.71 1.19
CA LEU A 219 14.81 12.68 1.96
C LEU A 219 14.72 12.96 3.48
N GLY A 220 14.81 14.23 3.89
CA GLY A 220 14.61 14.63 5.28
C GLY A 220 13.19 14.35 5.78
N VAL A 221 12.17 14.64 4.95
CA VAL A 221 10.79 14.29 5.25
C VAL A 221 10.63 12.78 5.37
N LEU A 222 11.13 11.99 4.41
CA LEU A 222 11.08 10.53 4.46
C LEU A 222 11.75 9.97 5.72
N ALA A 223 12.92 10.50 6.11
CA ALA A 223 13.60 10.10 7.33
C ALA A 223 12.74 10.37 8.58
N GLY A 224 12.10 11.55 8.64
CA GLY A 224 11.16 11.90 9.70
C GLY A 224 9.96 10.94 9.75
N GLU A 225 9.35 10.64 8.60
CA GLU A 225 8.24 9.70 8.49
C GLU A 225 8.61 8.29 8.96
N ILE A 226 9.80 7.78 8.58
CA ILE A 226 10.29 6.47 9.03
C ILE A 226 10.42 6.42 10.55
N LEU A 227 11.03 7.44 11.17
CA LEU A 227 11.24 7.48 12.61
C LEU A 227 9.92 7.60 13.37
N VAL A 228 9.04 8.50 12.93
CA VAL A 228 7.71 8.68 13.54
C VAL A 228 6.87 7.41 13.39
N TRP A 229 6.80 6.84 12.19
CA TRP A 229 6.05 5.61 11.94
C TRP A 229 6.59 4.44 12.75
N PHE A 230 7.91 4.26 12.83
CA PHE A 230 8.52 3.20 13.64
C PHE A 230 8.14 3.34 15.12
N GLY A 231 8.22 4.55 15.67
CA GLY A 231 7.81 4.81 17.05
C GLY A 231 6.33 4.48 17.27
N LEU A 232 5.46 4.93 16.38
CA LEU A 232 4.02 4.63 16.45
C LEU A 232 3.75 3.12 16.33
N ASP A 233 4.33 2.45 15.34
CA ASP A 233 4.12 1.03 15.04
C ASP A 233 4.59 0.10 16.17
N ILE A 234 5.73 0.39 16.80
CA ILE A 234 6.28 -0.45 17.87
C ILE A 234 5.64 -0.16 19.23
N PHE A 235 5.37 1.10 19.55
CA PHE A 235 4.99 1.50 20.91
C PHE A 235 3.51 1.81 21.08
N VAL A 236 2.85 2.37 20.06
CA VAL A 236 1.46 2.86 20.17
C VAL A 236 0.48 1.90 19.50
N PHE A 237 0.79 1.47 18.29
CA PHE A 237 -0.11 0.71 17.43
C PHE A 237 0.20 -0.79 17.37
N ASP A 238 1.13 -1.31 18.19
CA ASP A 238 1.50 -2.74 18.21
C ASP A 238 0.28 -3.67 18.22
N ARG A 239 -0.77 -3.34 18.99
CA ARG A 239 -2.01 -4.13 19.02
C ARG A 239 -2.62 -4.35 17.64
N TYR A 240 -2.52 -3.36 16.76
CA TYR A 240 -3.07 -3.35 15.41
C TYR A 240 -2.02 -3.79 14.38
N THR A 241 -0.83 -3.21 14.40
CA THR A 241 0.15 -3.24 13.30
C THR A 241 1.32 -4.20 13.53
N ARG A 242 1.32 -5.00 14.61
CA ARG A 242 2.39 -5.95 14.93
C ARG A 242 2.84 -6.79 13.73
N TYR A 243 1.90 -7.21 12.88
CA TYR A 243 2.16 -8.07 11.72
C TYR A 243 2.21 -7.31 10.38
N ASN A 244 2.25 -5.97 10.37
CA ASN A 244 2.44 -5.17 9.15
C ASN A 244 3.93 -5.02 8.84
N PHE A 245 4.50 -5.97 8.11
CA PHE A 245 5.93 -5.97 7.76
C PHE A 245 6.20 -5.36 6.37
N SER A 246 5.18 -5.29 5.51
CA SER A 246 5.35 -4.86 4.12
C SER A 246 5.93 -3.45 3.92
N PRO A 247 5.69 -2.43 4.77
CA PRO A 247 6.30 -1.11 4.58
C PRO A 247 7.83 -1.14 4.56
N ILE A 248 8.46 -1.97 5.41
CA ILE A 248 9.92 -2.08 5.48
C ILE A 248 10.49 -2.65 4.18
N ILE A 249 9.80 -3.62 3.57
CA ILE A 249 10.21 -4.20 2.29
C ILE A 249 10.23 -3.11 1.21
N VAL A 250 9.19 -2.29 1.15
CA VAL A 250 9.08 -1.20 0.17
C VAL A 250 10.16 -0.15 0.38
N LEU A 251 10.39 0.27 1.63
CA LEU A 251 11.42 1.26 1.96
C LEU A 251 12.82 0.77 1.54
N ILE A 252 13.17 -0.47 1.91
CA ILE A 252 14.47 -1.06 1.54
C ILE A 252 14.60 -1.15 0.02
N LEU A 253 13.56 -1.62 -0.67
CA LEU A 253 13.56 -1.76 -2.12
C LEU A 253 13.73 -0.41 -2.83
N ALA A 254 12.96 0.61 -2.42
CA ALA A 254 13.00 1.94 -3.03
C ALA A 254 14.34 2.64 -2.83
N LEU A 255 14.87 2.62 -1.60
CA LEU A 255 16.17 3.23 -1.29
C LEU A 255 17.33 2.48 -1.96
N SER A 256 17.27 1.14 -2.00
CA SER A 256 18.26 0.33 -2.73
C SER A 256 18.20 0.61 -4.23
N GLY A 257 16.99 0.74 -4.79
CA GLY A 257 16.78 1.12 -6.19
C GLY A 257 17.31 2.51 -6.53
N SER A 258 17.14 3.48 -5.63
CA SER A 258 17.74 4.83 -5.74
C SER A 258 19.26 4.75 -5.78
N LEU A 259 19.88 4.03 -4.84
CA LEU A 259 21.33 3.89 -4.76
C LEU A 259 21.91 3.13 -5.96
N ALA A 260 21.20 2.11 -6.44
CA ALA A 260 21.63 1.36 -7.62
C ALA A 260 21.74 2.24 -8.87
N LYS A 261 20.92 3.29 -9.00
CA LYS A 261 20.99 4.26 -10.12
C LYS A 261 21.94 5.42 -9.84
N ASN A 262 21.97 5.92 -8.60
CA ASN A 262 22.52 7.25 -8.28
C ASN A 262 23.63 7.22 -7.20
N TRP A 263 24.30 6.09 -6.98
CA TRP A 263 25.41 6.02 -6.01
C TRP A 263 26.59 6.90 -6.46
N ASP A 264 26.96 7.84 -5.60
CA ASP A 264 28.14 8.70 -5.76
C ASP A 264 28.64 9.12 -4.35
N PRO A 265 29.83 8.69 -3.93
CA PRO A 265 30.36 8.97 -2.59
C PRO A 265 30.64 10.47 -2.35
N GLU A 266 30.69 11.30 -3.39
CA GLU A 266 30.89 12.75 -3.26
C GLU A 266 29.58 13.53 -3.12
N LYS A 267 28.42 12.88 -3.38
CA LYS A 267 27.11 13.54 -3.40
C LYS A 267 26.39 13.42 -2.07
N ARG A 268 25.98 14.58 -1.53
CA ARG A 268 25.20 14.71 -0.28
C ARG A 268 24.00 13.76 -0.24
N ASN A 269 23.14 13.77 -1.25
CA ASN A 269 21.90 12.98 -1.23
C ASN A 269 22.13 11.49 -1.41
N SER A 270 23.23 11.09 -2.04
CA SER A 270 23.64 9.68 -2.10
C SER A 270 24.02 9.16 -0.71
N ILE A 271 24.83 9.93 0.04
CA ILE A 271 25.21 9.63 1.43
C ILE A 271 23.97 9.58 2.34
N ILE A 272 23.07 10.57 2.24
CA ILE A 272 21.82 10.60 3.01
C ILE A 272 20.97 9.36 2.70
N THR A 273 20.85 8.99 1.42
CA THR A 273 20.06 7.82 1.01
C THR A 273 20.61 6.52 1.60
N VAL A 274 21.94 6.31 1.61
CA VAL A 274 22.57 5.16 2.29
C VAL A 274 22.30 5.18 3.78
N ALA A 275 22.42 6.35 4.43
CA ALA A 275 22.16 6.46 5.86
C ALA A 275 20.71 6.09 6.21
N ILE A 276 19.73 6.58 5.43
CA ILE A 276 18.31 6.24 5.61
C ILE A 276 18.08 4.75 5.34
N LEU A 277 18.73 4.16 4.33
CA LEU A 277 18.63 2.72 4.08
C LEU A 277 19.17 1.90 5.26
N GLY A 278 20.33 2.28 5.81
CA GLY A 278 20.89 1.63 6.99
C GLY A 278 19.95 1.69 8.19
N VAL A 279 19.36 2.87 8.44
CA VAL A 279 18.34 3.05 9.49
C VAL A 279 17.11 2.17 9.23
N ALA A 280 16.59 2.13 8.00
CA ALA A 280 15.44 1.32 7.63
C ALA A 280 15.69 -0.18 7.82
N VAL A 281 16.90 -0.67 7.50
CA VAL A 281 17.31 -2.07 7.73
C VAL A 281 17.36 -2.38 9.23
N VAL A 282 18.00 -1.52 10.04
CA VAL A 282 18.10 -1.73 11.50
C VAL A 282 16.71 -1.73 12.14
N ILE A 283 15.88 -0.74 11.81
CA ILE A 283 14.49 -0.66 12.27
C ILE A 283 13.70 -1.90 11.83
N GLY A 284 13.90 -2.35 10.59
CA GLY A 284 13.27 -3.55 10.07
C GLY A 284 13.61 -4.80 10.87
N LEU A 285 14.89 -5.01 11.16
CA LEU A 285 15.37 -6.11 11.99
C LEU A 285 14.78 -6.03 13.40
N VAL A 286 14.81 -4.85 14.03
CA VAL A 286 14.22 -4.65 15.37
C VAL A 286 12.74 -4.98 15.36
N LYS A 287 11.97 -4.51 14.36
CA LYS A 287 10.54 -4.83 14.25
C LYS A 287 10.32 -6.33 14.11
N VAL A 288 11.05 -7.02 13.26
CA VAL A 288 10.90 -8.46 13.06
C VAL A 288 11.20 -9.21 14.36
N ILE A 289 12.29 -8.89 15.05
CA ILE A 289 12.67 -9.49 16.33
C ILE A 289 11.56 -9.25 17.37
N LEU A 290 11.10 -8.01 17.53
CA LEU A 290 10.04 -7.66 18.48
C LEU A 290 8.71 -8.32 18.13
N MET A 291 8.36 -8.44 16.85
CA MET A 291 7.17 -9.13 16.37
C MET A 291 7.19 -10.60 16.80
N PHE A 292 8.28 -11.33 16.54
CA PHE A 292 8.43 -12.73 16.95
C PHE A 292 8.46 -12.88 18.47
N TYR A 293 9.25 -12.06 19.17
CA TYR A 293 9.32 -12.07 20.62
C TYR A 293 7.94 -11.86 21.26
N ARG A 294 7.19 -10.84 20.80
CA ARG A 294 5.84 -10.55 21.30
C ARG A 294 4.82 -11.58 20.86
N HIS A 295 4.99 -12.22 19.71
CA HIS A 295 4.14 -13.33 19.30
C HIS A 295 4.24 -14.50 20.29
N CYS A 296 5.46 -14.85 20.71
CA CYS A 296 5.70 -15.95 21.65
C CYS A 296 5.36 -15.58 23.10
N THR A 297 5.69 -14.37 23.55
CA THR A 297 5.56 -13.97 24.97
C THR A 297 4.23 -13.28 25.30
N ARG A 298 3.63 -12.58 24.34
CA ARG A 298 2.37 -11.81 24.50
C ARG A 298 1.45 -11.99 23.28
N PRO A 299 1.05 -13.23 22.93
CA PRO A 299 0.25 -13.49 21.74
C PRO A 299 -1.05 -12.70 21.76
N LEU A 300 -1.38 -12.05 20.64
CA LEU A 300 -2.67 -11.38 20.50
C LEU A 300 -3.79 -12.41 20.60
N TYR A 301 -4.85 -12.06 21.34
CA TYR A 301 -6.04 -12.89 21.56
C TYR A 301 -5.79 -14.20 22.35
N SER A 302 -4.65 -14.37 23.01
CA SER A 302 -4.30 -15.59 23.78
C SER A 302 -5.34 -15.99 24.84
N HIS A 303 -5.93 -15.01 25.53
CA HIS A 303 -6.98 -15.20 26.53
C HIS A 303 -8.27 -15.78 25.95
N LEU A 304 -8.50 -15.67 24.64
CA LEU A 304 -9.70 -16.23 24.00
C LEU A 304 -9.55 -17.72 23.70
N TYR A 305 -8.33 -18.21 23.48
CA TYR A 305 -8.06 -19.64 23.23
C TYR A 305 -8.14 -20.51 24.49
N THR A 306 -8.00 -19.90 25.66
CA THR A 306 -8.02 -20.60 26.96
C THR A 306 -9.44 -20.80 27.48
N LEU A 307 -10.38 -19.93 27.11
CA LEU A 307 -11.80 -20.05 27.45
C LEU A 307 -12.52 -21.18 26.70
N ASP A 308 -12.01 -21.62 25.54
CA ASP A 308 -12.54 -22.77 24.79
C ASP A 308 -12.18 -24.14 25.41
N LYS A 309 -11.40 -24.15 26.51
CA LYS A 309 -10.96 -25.37 27.20
C LYS A 309 -11.65 -25.63 28.56
N ILE A 310 -12.58 -24.77 28.96
CA ILE A 310 -13.42 -24.92 30.17
C ILE A 310 -14.85 -25.14 29.71
#